data_AF-A0A942KL51-F1
#
_entry.id   AF-A0A942KL51-F1
#
_cell.length_a   1.000
_cell.length_b   1.000
_cell.length_c   1.000
_cell.angle_alpha   90.00
_cell.angle_beta   90.00
_cell.angle_gamma   90.00
#
_symmetry.space_group_name_H-M   'P 1'
#
loop_
_entity.id
_entity.type
_entity.pdbx_description
1 polymer ?
#
loop_
_entity_poly.entity_id
_entity_poly.type
_entity_poly.pdbx_seq_one_letter_code
_entity_poly.pdbx_strand_id
1 'polypeptide(L)'
;MSTIAKRYASALVELARESDLIETFHEQFQTLHHIIEASSLEDFLSAPQISGSEKKALIDSTLGSFHPYVIRFLYVSIDKKRTSQLSAICAEVTHQLDLVLNIKRGVVKSPRLMDSSQLQVLVDALSSKWGCKIILTNEVDPSLIGGYKIEMDDAILDGSLKGQLDELRSYLNQERRTTHGT
;
A
#
# COMPACT_ATOMS: atom_id res chain seq x y z
N MET A 1 -3.48 16.01 -0.52
CA MET A 1 -2.21 15.43 -1.01
C MET A 1 -1.14 16.50 -1.07
N SER A 2 0.06 16.23 -0.53
CA SER A 2 1.16 17.20 -0.49
C SER A 2 1.86 17.29 -1.85
N THR A 3 1.80 18.45 -2.52
CA THR A 3 2.52 18.74 -3.78
C THR A 3 4.03 18.50 -3.64
N ILE A 4 4.56 18.66 -2.43
CA ILE A 4 5.97 18.43 -2.12
C ILE A 4 6.27 16.93 -2.18
N ALA A 5 5.42 16.08 -1.60
CA ALA A 5 5.61 14.63 -1.60
C ALA A 5 5.68 14.08 -3.03
N LYS A 6 4.76 14.50 -3.90
CA LYS A 6 4.76 14.11 -5.33
C LYS A 6 6.04 14.50 -6.05
N ARG A 7 6.55 15.71 -5.82
CA ARG A 7 7.77 16.19 -6.49
C ARG A 7 9.01 15.42 -6.05
N TYR A 8 9.12 15.09 -4.77
CA TYR A 8 10.21 14.24 -4.27
C TYR A 8 10.08 12.81 -4.77
N ALA A 9 8.87 12.26 -4.76
CA ALA A 9 8.60 10.92 -5.25
C ALA A 9 9.01 10.77 -6.71
N SER A 10 8.59 11.69 -7.58
CA SER A 10 8.95 11.62 -9.00
C SER A 10 10.45 11.77 -9.22
N ALA A 11 11.14 12.64 -8.46
CA ALA A 11 12.60 12.76 -8.56
C ALA A 11 13.34 11.48 -8.12
N LEU A 12 12.86 10.81 -7.06
CA LEU A 12 13.44 9.55 -6.58
C LEU A 12 13.17 8.40 -7.55
N VAL A 13 11.97 8.32 -8.11
CA VAL A 13 11.59 7.31 -9.11
C VAL A 13 12.39 7.50 -10.39
N GLU A 14 12.58 8.75 -10.83
CA GLU A 14 13.42 9.06 -11.99
C GLU A 14 14.87 8.68 -11.75
N LEU A 15 15.43 8.99 -10.58
CA LEU A 15 16.78 8.55 -10.19
C LEU A 15 16.91 7.03 -10.16
N ALA A 16 15.91 6.33 -9.62
CA ALA A 16 15.88 4.87 -9.58
C ALA A 16 15.82 4.28 -11.00
N ARG A 17 15.08 4.90 -11.91
CA ARG A 17 15.00 4.49 -13.33
C ARG A 17 16.31 4.75 -14.06
N GLU A 18 16.95 5.90 -13.87
CA GLU A 18 18.24 6.22 -14.49
C GLU A 18 19.37 5.31 -14.01
N SER A 19 19.28 4.84 -12.76
CA SER A 19 20.29 3.97 -12.15
C SER A 19 19.99 2.48 -12.29
N ASP A 20 18.87 2.09 -12.91
CA ASP A 20 18.38 0.70 -12.99
C ASP A 20 18.18 0.03 -11.61
N LEU A 21 17.78 0.83 -10.61
CA LEU A 21 17.61 0.41 -9.21
C LEU A 21 16.14 0.38 -8.78
N ILE A 22 15.20 0.32 -9.72
CA ILE A 22 13.75 0.43 -9.44
C ILE A 22 13.30 -0.62 -8.42
N GLU A 23 13.69 -1.88 -8.60
CA GLU A 23 13.33 -2.98 -7.69
C GLU A 23 13.96 -2.81 -6.31
N THR A 24 15.25 -2.47 -6.26
CA THR A 24 15.95 -2.22 -4.98
C THR A 24 15.33 -1.06 -4.21
N PHE A 25 14.98 0.02 -4.91
CA PHE A 25 14.29 1.15 -4.30
C PHE A 25 12.90 0.75 -3.80
N HIS A 26 12.17 -0.06 -4.57
CA HIS A 26 10.85 -0.52 -4.18
C HIS A 26 10.88 -1.31 -2.86
N GLU A 27 11.77 -2.30 -2.74
CA GLU A 27 11.93 -3.08 -1.50
C GLU A 27 12.38 -2.22 -0.32
N GLN A 28 13.33 -1.31 -0.56
CA GLN A 28 13.84 -0.43 0.49
C GLN A 28 12.79 0.57 0.96
N PHE A 29 12.08 1.23 0.07
CA PHE A 29 11.02 2.18 0.44
C PHE A 29 9.82 1.49 1.08
N GLN A 30 9.48 0.26 0.66
CA GLN A 30 8.46 -0.54 1.32
C GLN A 30 8.88 -0.90 2.76
N THR A 31 10.12 -1.33 2.95
CA THR A 31 10.67 -1.63 4.28
C THR A 31 10.70 -0.37 5.15
N LEU A 32 11.14 0.76 4.58
CA LEU A 32 11.19 2.04 5.26
C LEU A 32 9.79 2.50 5.70
N HIS A 33 8.80 2.38 4.82
CA HIS A 33 7.41 2.71 5.14
C HIS A 33 6.90 1.85 6.29
N HIS A 34 7.16 0.55 6.27
CA HIS A 34 6.78 -0.35 7.35
C HIS A 34 7.47 0.01 8.68
N ILE A 35 8.76 0.36 8.66
CA ILE A 35 9.48 0.81 9.86
C ILE A 35 8.86 2.11 10.39
N ILE A 36 8.52 3.06 9.52
CA ILE A 36 7.91 4.33 9.90
C ILE A 36 6.52 4.13 10.49
N GLU A 37 5.71 3.20 9.96
CA GLU A 37 4.39 2.90 10.53
C GLU A 37 4.45 2.09 11.82
N ALA A 38 5.37 1.11 11.90
CA ALA A 38 5.47 0.21 13.05
C ALA A 38 6.17 0.85 14.26
N SER A 39 6.90 1.95 14.07
CA SER A 39 7.65 2.61 15.12
C SER A 39 7.40 4.11 15.16
N SER A 40 7.57 4.73 16.33
CA SER A 40 7.55 6.19 16.49
C SER A 40 8.79 6.88 15.87
N LEU A 41 9.35 6.32 14.79
CA LEU A 41 10.49 6.88 14.06
C LEU A 41 10.16 8.27 13.55
N GLU A 42 8.94 8.51 13.08
CA GLU A 42 8.49 9.82 12.63
C GLU A 42 8.46 10.84 13.78
N ASP A 43 8.01 10.43 14.97
CA ASP A 43 8.03 11.28 16.17
C ASP A 43 9.45 11.61 16.60
N PHE A 44 10.35 10.63 16.57
CA PHE A 44 11.77 10.82 16.88
C PHE A 44 12.45 11.73 15.85
N LEU A 45 12.17 11.54 14.56
CA LEU A 45 12.72 12.34 13.47
C LEU A 45 12.12 13.75 13.43
N SER A 46 10.89 13.94 13.89
CA SER A 46 10.23 15.26 13.99
C SER A 46 10.57 15.99 15.29
N ALA A 47 11.05 15.29 16.33
CA ALA A 47 11.43 15.89 17.60
C ALA A 47 12.52 16.97 17.42
N PRO A 48 12.25 18.24 17.79
CA PRO A 48 13.20 19.34 17.60
C PRO A 48 14.35 19.32 18.62
N GLN A 49 14.22 18.55 19.70
CA GLN A 49 15.22 18.44 20.76
C GLN A 49 16.40 17.51 20.39
N ILE A 50 16.23 16.70 19.35
CA ILE A 50 17.25 15.75 18.90
C ILE A 50 18.08 16.40 17.81
N SER A 51 19.40 16.38 17.99
CA SER A 51 20.32 17.00 17.04
C SER A 51 20.28 16.28 15.69
N GLY A 52 20.57 17.01 14.61
CA GLY A 52 20.64 16.40 13.27
C GLY A 52 21.68 15.28 13.17
N SER A 53 22.73 15.32 14.00
CA SER A 53 23.77 14.28 14.06
C SER A 53 23.24 12.98 14.68
N GLU A 54 22.47 13.05 15.76
CA GLU A 54 21.86 11.87 16.39
C GLU A 54 20.84 11.20 15.47
N LYS A 55 20.07 12.00 14.72
CA LYS A 55 19.13 11.47 13.71
C LYS A 55 19.84 10.73 12.58
N LYS A 56 20.96 11.27 12.10
CA LYS A 56 21.78 10.62 11.06
C LYS A 56 22.41 9.33 11.58
N ALA A 57 22.93 9.33 12.82
CA ALA A 57 23.48 8.13 13.45
C ALA A 57 22.43 7.02 13.64
N LEU A 58 21.18 7.37 13.97
CA LEU A 58 20.10 6.39 14.05
C LEU A 58 19.77 5.79 12.67
N ILE A 59 19.72 6.62 11.63
CA ILE A 59 19.52 6.13 10.25
C ILE A 59 20.64 5.20 9.86
N ASP A 60 21.89 5.52 10.16
CA ASP A 60 23.02 4.65 9.79
C ASP A 60 22.98 3.32 10.53
N SER A 61 22.53 3.30 11.79
CA SER A 61 22.43 2.07 12.57
C SER A 61 21.22 1.20 12.18
N THR A 62 20.11 1.80 11.74
CA THR A 62 18.88 1.08 11.39
C THR A 62 18.77 0.75 9.90
N LEU A 63 19.30 1.63 9.03
CA LEU A 63 19.15 1.61 7.58
C LEU A 63 20.51 1.59 6.88
N GLY A 64 21.61 1.26 7.57
CA GLY A 64 22.95 1.20 6.98
C GLY A 64 23.12 0.18 5.84
N SER A 65 22.18 -0.75 5.68
CA SER A 65 22.10 -1.68 4.55
C SER A 65 21.43 -1.11 3.31
N PHE A 66 20.85 0.09 3.38
CA PHE A 66 20.10 0.69 2.29
C PHE A 66 21.03 1.31 1.25
N HIS A 67 20.51 1.56 0.05
CA HIS A 67 21.30 2.17 -1.01
C HIS A 67 21.73 3.59 -0.60
N PRO A 68 22.97 4.02 -0.90
CA PRO A 68 23.48 5.35 -0.53
C PRO A 68 22.57 6.50 -0.98
N TYR A 69 21.88 6.35 -2.11
CA TYR A 69 20.89 7.33 -2.58
C TYR A 69 19.70 7.50 -1.62
N VAL A 70 19.18 6.41 -1.05
CA VAL A 70 18.07 6.45 -0.10
C VAL A 70 18.53 7.08 1.23
N ILE A 71 19.71 6.69 1.72
CA ILE A 71 20.31 7.29 2.93
C ILE A 71 20.52 8.80 2.73
N ARG A 72 21.08 9.20 1.58
CA ARG A 72 21.32 10.62 1.27
C ARG A 72 20.03 11.41 1.13
N PHE A 73 18.97 10.80 0.60
CA PHE A 73 17.63 11.38 0.59
C PHE A 73 17.09 11.62 2.01
N LEU A 74 17.28 10.65 2.92
CA LEU A 74 16.88 10.80 4.33
C LEU A 74 17.66 11.93 5.01
N TYR A 75 18.96 12.04 4.75
CA TYR A 75 19.77 13.14 5.26
C TYR A 75 19.27 14.51 4.77
N VAL A 76 18.98 14.64 3.47
CA VAL A 76 18.42 15.88 2.91
C VAL A 76 17.07 16.21 3.55
N SER A 77 16.24 15.19 3.81
CA SER A 77 14.95 15.36 4.48
C SER A 77 15.09 15.85 5.92
N ILE A 78 16.10 15.35 6.65
CA ILE A 78 16.46 15.83 7.99
C ILE A 78 17.00 17.28 7.95
N ASP A 79 17.95 17.57 7.06
CA ASP A 79 18.57 18.90 6.94
C ASP A 79 17.53 19.97 6.56
N LYS A 80 16.53 19.60 5.76
CA LYS A 80 15.42 20.49 5.40
C LYS A 80 14.31 20.56 6.46
N LYS A 81 14.44 19.86 7.60
CA LYS A 81 13.42 19.73 8.66
C LYS A 81 12.05 19.28 8.11
N ARG A 82 12.05 18.42 7.08
CA ARG A 82 10.84 17.89 6.42
C ARG A 82 10.47 16.49 6.90
N THR A 83 10.93 16.13 8.09
CA THR A 83 10.75 14.78 8.66
C THR A 83 9.28 14.44 8.94
N SER A 84 8.43 15.43 9.23
CA SER A 84 6.98 15.25 9.36
C SER A 84 6.22 15.00 8.05
N GLN A 85 6.90 15.10 6.91
CA GLN A 85 6.34 14.74 5.61
C GLN A 85 6.99 13.47 5.06
N LEU A 86 7.92 12.86 5.81
CA LEU A 86 8.68 11.71 5.34
C LEU A 86 7.76 10.53 5.09
N SER A 87 6.83 10.25 6.00
CA SER A 87 5.82 9.19 5.83
C SER A 87 5.02 9.38 4.52
N ALA A 88 4.55 10.61 4.27
CA ALA A 88 3.81 10.94 3.05
C ALA A 88 4.68 10.83 1.77
N ILE A 89 5.97 11.20 1.83
CA ILE A 89 6.88 11.04 0.70
C ILE A 89 7.11 9.55 0.41
N CYS A 90 7.35 8.74 1.44
CA CYS A 90 7.61 7.31 1.29
C CYS A 90 6.40 6.54 0.76
N ALA A 91 5.19 6.89 1.22
CA ALA A 91 3.95 6.36 0.66
C ALA A 91 3.80 6.70 -0.82
N GLU A 92 4.05 7.96 -1.21
CA GLU A 92 3.94 8.40 -2.60
C GLU A 92 5.05 7.79 -3.50
N VAL A 93 6.28 7.64 -3.00
CA VAL A 93 7.37 6.96 -3.72
C VAL A 93 6.98 5.51 -3.99
N THR A 94 6.51 4.81 -2.96
CA THR A 94 6.08 3.40 -3.06
C THR A 94 4.97 3.26 -4.09
N HIS A 95 3.95 4.12 -4.03
CA HIS A 95 2.86 4.14 -4.99
C HIS A 95 3.33 4.41 -6.43
N GLN A 96 4.24 5.36 -6.65
CA GLN A 96 4.77 5.61 -8.00
C GLN A 96 5.65 4.47 -8.52
N LEU A 97 6.44 3.82 -7.65
CA LEU A 97 7.20 2.64 -8.02
C LEU A 97 6.29 1.45 -8.35
N ASP A 98 5.19 1.27 -7.61
CA ASP A 98 4.18 0.25 -7.93
C ASP A 98 3.58 0.50 -9.32
N LEU A 99 3.26 1.76 -9.68
CA LEU A 99 2.78 2.10 -11.02
C LEU A 99 3.80 1.76 -12.11
N VAL A 100 5.09 2.04 -11.87
CA VAL A 100 6.17 1.74 -12.83
C VAL A 100 6.38 0.24 -12.99
N LEU A 101 6.26 -0.52 -11.89
CA LEU A 101 6.38 -1.98 -11.88
C LEU A 101 5.08 -2.70 -12.28
N ASN A 102 4.03 -1.96 -12.64
CA ASN A 102 2.70 -2.48 -12.91
C ASN A 102 2.20 -3.41 -11.79
N ILE A 103 2.37 -2.95 -10.54
CA ILE A 103 1.90 -3.60 -9.33
C ILE A 103 0.59 -2.95 -8.92
N LYS A 104 -0.47 -3.76 -8.70
CA LYS A 104 -1.73 -3.29 -8.10
C LYS A 104 -1.83 -3.79 -6.67
N ARG A 105 -2.14 -2.87 -5.75
CA ARG A 105 -2.40 -3.21 -4.35
C ARG A 105 -3.90 -3.32 -4.11
N GLY A 106 -4.28 -4.25 -3.24
CA GLY A 106 -5.66 -4.42 -2.81
C GLY A 106 -5.73 -4.90 -1.36
N VAL A 107 -6.86 -4.64 -0.71
CA VAL A 107 -7.16 -5.13 0.63
C VAL A 107 -8.22 -6.22 0.51
N VAL A 108 -7.90 -7.42 0.98
CA VAL A 108 -8.85 -8.52 1.14
C VAL A 108 -9.41 -8.45 2.55
N LYS A 109 -10.72 -8.21 2.67
CA LYS A 109 -11.48 -8.27 3.91
C LYS A 109 -12.15 -9.62 4.01
N SER A 110 -11.85 -10.35 5.08
CA SER A 110 -12.41 -11.67 5.32
C SER A 110 -12.75 -11.85 6.80
N PRO A 111 -13.77 -12.66 7.15
CA PRO A 111 -14.17 -12.84 8.54
C PRO A 111 -13.20 -13.68 9.39
N ARG A 112 -12.24 -14.35 8.73
CA ARG A 112 -11.14 -15.07 9.35
C ARG A 112 -9.91 -14.87 8.51
N LEU A 113 -8.75 -14.83 9.14
CA LEU A 113 -7.47 -14.77 8.46
C LEU A 113 -7.41 -15.89 7.40
N MET A 114 -7.45 -15.52 6.12
CA MET A 114 -7.26 -16.46 5.02
C MET A 114 -5.90 -17.17 5.16
N ASP A 115 -5.88 -18.46 4.84
CA ASP A 115 -4.65 -19.22 4.76
C ASP A 115 -3.78 -18.72 3.59
N SER A 116 -2.46 -18.87 3.71
CA SER A 116 -1.50 -18.41 2.69
C SER A 116 -1.78 -19.04 1.32
N SER A 117 -2.24 -20.31 1.31
CA SER A 117 -2.67 -21.03 0.11
C SER A 117 -3.86 -20.38 -0.59
N GLN A 118 -4.87 -19.93 0.15
CA GLN A 118 -6.06 -19.29 -0.40
C GLN A 118 -5.75 -17.90 -0.95
N LEU A 119 -4.87 -17.17 -0.25
CA LEU A 119 -4.42 -15.84 -0.63
C LEU A 119 -3.61 -15.91 -1.94
N GLN A 120 -2.72 -16.90 -2.08
CA GLN A 120 -1.98 -17.14 -3.33
C GLN A 120 -2.88 -17.46 -4.51
N VAL A 121 -3.86 -18.37 -4.35
CA VAL A 121 -4.84 -18.69 -5.42
C VAL A 121 -5.59 -17.44 -5.87
N LEU A 122 -5.95 -16.56 -4.93
CA LEU A 122 -6.59 -15.29 -5.24
C LEU A 122 -5.64 -14.36 -5.99
N VAL A 123 -4.41 -14.18 -5.51
CA VAL A 123 -3.38 -13.36 -6.18
C VAL A 123 -3.14 -13.86 -7.59
N ASP A 124 -3.01 -15.17 -7.81
CA ASP A 124 -2.78 -15.75 -9.14
C ASP A 124 -3.98 -15.56 -10.09
N ALA A 125 -5.20 -15.74 -9.58
CA ALA A 125 -6.42 -15.54 -10.36
C ALA A 125 -6.60 -14.06 -10.77
N LEU A 126 -6.38 -13.13 -9.84
CA LEU A 126 -6.43 -11.71 -10.13
C LEU A 126 -5.26 -11.30 -11.04
N SER A 127 -4.04 -11.78 -10.78
CA SER A 127 -2.84 -11.46 -11.57
C SER A 127 -3.02 -11.89 -13.02
N SER A 128 -3.58 -13.09 -13.24
CA SER A 128 -3.92 -13.60 -14.58
C SER A 128 -5.01 -12.79 -15.27
N LYS A 129 -5.99 -12.27 -14.52
CA LYS A 129 -7.11 -11.50 -15.07
C LYS A 129 -6.72 -10.06 -15.45
N TRP A 130 -5.87 -9.41 -14.66
CA TRP A 130 -5.44 -8.02 -14.90
C TRP A 130 -4.07 -7.90 -15.58
N GLY A 131 -3.31 -8.99 -15.72
CA GLY A 131 -1.99 -8.99 -16.35
C GLY A 131 -0.93 -8.19 -15.59
N CYS A 132 -1.09 -8.07 -14.27
CA CYS A 132 -0.26 -7.22 -13.42
C CYS A 132 0.05 -7.94 -12.10
N LYS A 133 1.17 -7.59 -11.45
CA LYS A 133 1.53 -8.21 -10.16
C LYS A 133 0.60 -7.66 -9.07
N ILE A 134 -0.10 -8.53 -8.35
CA ILE A 134 -1.06 -8.10 -7.32
C ILE A 134 -0.52 -8.38 -5.93
N ILE A 135 -0.54 -7.36 -5.08
CA ILE A 135 -0.20 -7.46 -3.67
C ILE A 135 -1.49 -7.27 -2.88
N LEU A 136 -1.96 -8.33 -2.22
CA LEU A 136 -3.14 -8.31 -1.36
C LEU A 136 -2.73 -8.24 0.11
N THR A 137 -3.25 -7.25 0.83
CA THR A 137 -3.17 -7.17 2.29
C THR A 137 -4.43 -7.80 2.89
N ASN A 138 -4.27 -8.75 3.81
CA ASN A 138 -5.39 -9.43 4.46
C ASN A 138 -5.82 -8.69 5.74
N GLU A 139 -7.08 -8.27 5.79
CA GLU A 139 -7.70 -7.60 6.91
C GLU A 139 -8.88 -8.44 7.42
N VAL A 140 -8.95 -8.63 8.75
CA VAL A 140 -10.04 -9.41 9.36
C VAL A 140 -11.21 -8.49 9.66
N ASP A 141 -12.32 -8.70 8.97
CA ASP A 141 -13.58 -8.00 9.21
C ASP A 141 -14.63 -8.97 9.77
N PRO A 142 -14.85 -9.00 11.10
CA PRO A 142 -15.80 -9.91 11.74
C PRO A 142 -17.27 -9.56 11.43
N SER A 143 -17.56 -8.43 10.78
CA SER A 143 -18.91 -8.08 10.34
C SER A 143 -19.37 -8.89 9.11
N LEU A 144 -18.43 -9.54 8.41
CA LEU A 144 -18.72 -10.43 7.31
C LEU A 144 -19.21 -11.78 7.83
N ILE A 145 -20.40 -12.20 7.41
CA ILE A 145 -20.99 -13.49 7.83
C ILE A 145 -20.27 -14.67 7.14
N GLY A 146 -19.66 -14.42 5.97
CA GLY A 146 -18.84 -15.36 5.21
C GLY A 146 -18.48 -14.83 3.82
N GLY A 147 -17.41 -15.36 3.23
CA GLY A 147 -16.85 -14.92 1.93
C GLY A 147 -15.72 -13.89 2.09
N TYR A 148 -15.31 -13.25 0.99
CA TYR A 148 -14.24 -12.26 0.96
C TYR A 148 -14.66 -11.03 0.17
N LYS A 149 -14.18 -9.85 0.55
CA LYS A 149 -14.34 -8.60 -0.20
C LYS A 149 -12.95 -8.08 -0.54
N ILE A 150 -12.69 -7.84 -1.81
CA ILE A 150 -11.43 -7.27 -2.28
C ILE A 150 -11.69 -5.82 -2.65
N GLU A 151 -10.99 -4.90 -2.01
CA GLU A 151 -10.98 -3.49 -2.37
C GLU A 151 -9.63 -3.18 -3.02
N MET A 152 -9.63 -2.93 -4.32
CA MET A 152 -8.48 -2.39 -5.06
C MET A 152 -8.77 -0.95 -5.47
N ASP A 153 -7.74 -0.17 -5.77
CA ASP A 153 -7.87 1.27 -6.12
C ASP A 153 -8.91 1.54 -7.22
N ASP A 154 -9.05 0.62 -8.18
CA ASP A 154 -9.94 0.78 -9.33
C ASP A 154 -11.19 -0.13 -9.29
N ALA A 155 -11.26 -1.09 -8.37
CA ALA A 155 -12.30 -2.11 -8.40
C ALA A 155 -12.57 -2.72 -7.03
N ILE A 156 -13.86 -2.87 -6.72
CA ILE A 156 -14.32 -3.64 -5.56
C ILE A 156 -14.85 -4.97 -6.08
N LEU A 157 -14.24 -6.08 -5.65
CA LEU A 157 -14.72 -7.42 -5.92
C LEU A 157 -15.38 -7.97 -4.66
N ASP A 158 -16.70 -8.03 -4.65
CA ASP A 158 -17.45 -8.56 -3.52
C ASP A 158 -17.80 -10.04 -3.77
N GLY A 159 -17.11 -10.93 -3.05
CA GLY A 159 -17.41 -12.36 -2.99
C GLY A 159 -18.06 -12.76 -1.66
N SER A 160 -18.67 -11.81 -0.93
CA SER A 160 -19.33 -12.09 0.34
C SER A 160 -20.64 -12.86 0.13
N LEU A 161 -20.94 -13.79 1.04
CA LEU A 161 -22.23 -14.50 1.06
C LEU A 161 -23.42 -13.55 1.23
N LYS A 162 -23.17 -12.39 1.88
CA LYS A 162 -24.15 -11.32 2.02
C LYS A 162 -24.50 -10.71 0.66
N GLY A 163 -23.49 -10.44 -0.18
CA GLY A 163 -23.67 -9.95 -1.54
C GLY A 163 -24.49 -10.91 -2.41
N GLN A 164 -24.19 -12.22 -2.36
CA GLN A 164 -24.96 -13.24 -3.08
C GLN A 164 -26.42 -13.34 -2.61
N LEU A 165 -26.67 -13.18 -1.31
CA LEU A 165 -28.02 -13.21 -0.75
C LEU A 165 -28.82 -11.95 -1.10
N ASP A 166 -28.18 -10.77 -1.09
CA ASP A 166 -28.81 -9.51 -1.50
C ASP A 166 -29.08 -9.47 -3.01
N GLU A 167 -28.19 -10.01 -3.85
CA GLU A 167 -28.45 -10.20 -5.28
C GLU A 167 -29.66 -11.12 -5.51
N LEU A 168 -29.72 -12.27 -4.83
CA LEU A 168 -30.85 -13.18 -4.95
C LEU A 168 -32.17 -12.54 -4.49
N ARG A 169 -32.14 -11.78 -3.38
CA ARG A 169 -33.31 -11.00 -2.92
C ARG A 169 -33.74 -9.94 -3.92
N SER A 170 -32.78 -9.27 -4.57
CA SER A 170 -33.08 -8.27 -5.59
C SER A 170 -33.75 -8.90 -6.81
N TYR A 171 -33.28 -10.08 -7.24
CA TYR A 171 -33.83 -10.83 -8.35
C TYR A 171 -35.28 -11.27 -8.08
N LEU A 172 -35.52 -11.85 -6.88
CA LEU A 172 -36.85 -12.28 -6.45
C LEU A 172 -37.83 -11.10 -6.27
N ASN A 173 -37.35 -9.92 -5.88
CA ASN A 173 -38.18 -8.72 -5.77
C ASN A 173 -38.50 -8.08 -7.13
N GLN A 174 -37.66 -8.26 -8.15
CA GLN A 174 -37.96 -7.82 -9.52
C GLN A 174 -39.07 -8.66 -10.17
N GLU A 175 -39.11 -9.98 -9.94
CA GLU A 175 -40.14 -10.87 -10.49
C GLU A 175 -41.55 -10.64 -9.89
N ARG A 176 -41.66 -10.09 -8.67
CA ARG A 176 -42.96 -9.72 -8.07
C ARG A 176 -43.58 -8.46 -8.65
N ARG A 177 -42.83 -7.62 -9.37
CA ARG A 177 -43.35 -6.38 -9.98
C ARG A 177 -43.92 -6.57 -11.39
N THR A 178 -43.53 -7.64 -12.08
CA THR A 178 -43.99 -7.92 -13.45
C THR A 178 -45.28 -8.75 -13.50
N THR A 179 -45.73 -9.31 -12.38
CA THR A 179 -46.91 -10.20 -12.31
C THR A 179 -48.18 -9.54 -11.79
N HIS A 180 -48.20 -8.22 -11.57
CA HIS A 180 -49.41 -7.47 -11.13
C HIS A 180 -49.74 -6.25 -12.02
N GLY A 181 -49.19 -6.21 -13.24
CA GLY A 181 -49.47 -5.17 -14.23
C GLY A 181 -50.09 -5.73 -15.51
N THR A 182 -51.29 -6.32 -15.41
CA THR A 182 -52.19 -6.54 -16.54
C THR A 182 -53.63 -6.35 -16.11
#